data_AF-A0A7J6TWZ4-F1
#
_entry.id   AF-A0A7J6TWZ4-F1
#
_cell.length_a   1.000
_cell.length_b   1.000
_cell.length_c   1.000
_cell.angle_alpha   90.00
_cell.angle_beta   90.00
_cell.angle_gamma   90.00
#
_symmetry.space_group_name_H-M   'P 1'
#
loop_
_entity.id
_entity.type
_entity.pdbx_description
1 polymer ?
#
loop_
_entity_poly.entity_id
_entity_poly.type
_entity_poly.pdbx_seq_one_letter_code
_entity_poly.pdbx_strand_id
1 'polypeptide(L)'
;MHLGDLNEWIYEKGDWKHPVHMHTYPVQIVKFGDEDSRNEAEEAGFILGNWYDTVGGFNFSASGVTVRFWSIDFTGGILIHCHILYHEDRGMLAVAQTVE
;
A
#
# COMPACT_ATOMS: atom_id res chain seq x y z
N MET A 1 6.75 -12.71 -3.00
CA MET A 1 7.07 -12.67 -1.56
C MET A 1 7.12 -14.09 -1.03
N HIS A 2 7.90 -14.37 0.02
CA HIS A 2 7.90 -15.68 0.70
C HIS A 2 7.02 -15.66 1.94
N LEU A 3 6.51 -16.82 2.32
CA LEU A 3 5.73 -16.99 3.54
C LEU A 3 6.64 -16.71 4.75
N GLY A 4 6.18 -15.84 5.65
CA GLY A 4 6.96 -15.37 6.80
C GLY A 4 7.74 -14.07 6.58
N ASP A 5 7.84 -13.59 5.33
CA ASP A 5 8.56 -12.36 5.02
C ASP A 5 7.89 -11.13 5.64
N LEU A 6 8.69 -10.30 6.31
CA LEU A 6 8.36 -8.90 6.58
C LEU A 6 8.69 -8.09 5.32
N ASN A 7 7.64 -7.63 4.64
CA ASN A 7 7.76 -6.91 3.38
C ASN A 7 7.65 -5.40 3.65
N GLU A 8 8.47 -4.63 2.94
CA GLU A 8 8.29 -3.17 2.82
C GLU A 8 8.18 -2.78 1.36
N TRP A 9 7.06 -2.16 1.01
CA TRP A 9 6.78 -1.69 -0.35
C TRP A 9 6.65 -0.17 -0.37
N ILE A 10 7.06 0.45 -1.48
CA ILE A 10 6.89 1.88 -1.71
C ILE A 10 5.73 2.07 -2.67
N TYR A 11 4.70 2.77 -2.23
CA TYR A 11 3.62 3.24 -3.09
C TYR A 11 4.07 4.55 -3.73
N GLU A 12 4.48 4.46 -4.99
CA GLU A 12 5.02 5.58 -5.74
C GLU A 12 3.92 6.54 -6.21
N LYS A 13 4.32 7.78 -6.46
CA LYS A 13 3.45 8.79 -7.06
C LYS A 13 3.08 8.38 -8.49
N GLY A 14 1.78 8.26 -8.76
CA GLY A 14 1.23 8.18 -10.11
C GLY A 14 0.81 9.53 -10.68
N ASP A 15 0.31 9.52 -11.91
CA ASP A 15 -0.24 10.70 -12.60
C ASP A 15 -1.56 11.21 -11.97
N TRP A 16 -2.19 10.41 -11.12
CA TRP A 16 -3.44 10.74 -10.46
C TRP A 16 -3.51 10.19 -9.02
N LYS A 17 -4.60 10.53 -8.34
CA LYS A 17 -4.87 10.16 -6.94
C LYS A 17 -5.45 8.76 -6.86
N HIS A 18 -4.59 7.74 -6.78
CA HIS A 18 -5.00 6.34 -6.73
C HIS A 18 -4.96 5.81 -5.28
N PRO A 19 -6.09 5.38 -4.69
CA PRO A 19 -6.08 4.61 -3.46
C PRO A 19 -5.65 3.17 -3.77
N VAL A 20 -4.57 2.70 -3.17
CA VAL A 20 -4.05 1.34 -3.35
C VAL A 20 -4.57 0.46 -2.23
N HIS A 21 -5.31 -0.60 -2.58
CA HIS A 21 -5.86 -1.57 -1.65
C HIS A 21 -5.13 -2.91 -1.78
N MET A 22 -4.83 -3.54 -0.65
CA MET A 22 -4.23 -4.88 -0.56
C MET A 22 -5.20 -5.84 0.13
N HIS A 23 -5.46 -6.97 -0.52
CA HIS A 23 -6.20 -8.05 0.09
C HIS A 23 -5.35 -8.79 1.14
N THR A 24 -6.03 -9.44 2.09
CA THR A 24 -5.47 -10.39 3.07
C THR A 24 -4.64 -9.76 4.18
N TYR A 25 -3.60 -8.99 3.84
CA TYR A 25 -2.68 -8.45 4.83
C TYR A 25 -2.91 -6.95 5.02
N PRO A 26 -3.13 -6.48 6.26
CA PRO A 26 -3.10 -5.04 6.52
C PRO A 26 -1.68 -4.53 6.35
N VAL A 27 -1.56 -3.28 5.93
CA VAL A 27 -0.30 -2.56 5.75
C VAL A 27 -0.15 -1.47 6.81
N GLN A 28 1.02 -1.40 7.43
CA GLN A 28 1.41 -0.33 8.32
C GLN A 28 2.11 0.78 7.54
N ILE A 29 1.71 2.03 7.71
CA ILE A 29 2.46 3.15 7.12
C ILE A 29 3.69 3.40 7.99
N VAL A 30 4.88 3.21 7.42
CA VAL A 30 6.15 3.35 8.17
C VAL A 30 6.93 4.61 7.79
N LYS A 31 6.72 5.14 6.58
CA LYS A 31 7.31 6.40 6.12
C LYS A 31 6.34 7.12 5.20
N PHE A 32 6.24 8.44 5.31
CA PHE A 32 5.36 9.26 4.48
C PHE A 32 6.17 10.38 3.82
N GLY A 33 6.41 10.26 2.51
CA GLY A 33 7.28 11.17 1.77
C GLY A 33 8.76 11.00 2.06
N ASP A 34 9.49 12.12 2.11
CA ASP A 34 10.95 12.12 2.26
C ASP A 34 11.42 11.77 3.69
N GLU A 35 10.56 11.96 4.68
CA GLU A 35 10.85 11.80 6.10
C GLU A 35 9.76 10.99 6.81
N ASP A 36 9.97 10.66 8.10
CA ASP A 36 8.92 10.13 8.97
C ASP A 36 7.94 11.26 9.35
N SER A 37 7.31 11.87 8.34
CA SER A 37 6.52 13.08 8.45
C SER A 37 5.12 12.78 8.98
N ARG A 38 4.98 12.77 10.31
CA ARG A 38 3.68 12.58 10.99
C ARG A 38 2.64 13.61 10.56
N ASN A 39 3.04 14.86 10.38
CA ASN A 39 2.12 15.93 9.99
C ASN A 39 1.56 15.71 8.58
N GLU A 40 2.41 15.31 7.61
CA GLU A 40 1.94 15.01 6.25
C GLU A 40 1.00 13.80 6.22
N ALA A 41 1.30 12.77 7.01
CA ALA A 41 0.40 11.63 7.16
C ALA A 41 -0.96 12.08 7.71
N GLU A 42 -0.99 12.88 8.78
CA GLU A 42 -2.22 13.37 9.40
C GLU A 42 -3.02 14.29 8.48
N GLU A 43 -2.37 15.18 7.73
CA GLU A 43 -2.99 16.02 6.71
C GLU A 43 -3.64 15.19 5.58
N ALA A 44 -3.04 14.05 5.24
CA ALA A 44 -3.60 13.09 4.29
C ALA A 44 -4.67 12.17 4.90
N GLY A 45 -4.95 12.27 6.20
CA GLY A 45 -5.94 11.46 6.91
C GLY A 45 -5.42 10.13 7.45
N PHE A 46 -4.10 9.96 7.54
CA PHE A 46 -3.44 8.76 8.04
C PHE A 46 -2.68 9.04 9.35
N ILE A 47 -2.45 8.01 10.13
CA ILE A 47 -1.62 8.06 11.33
C ILE A 47 -0.38 7.21 11.07
N LEU A 48 0.79 7.82 11.12
CA LEU A 48 2.06 7.11 10.93
C LEU A 48 2.19 5.99 11.99
N GLY A 49 2.46 4.77 11.55
CA GLY A 49 2.52 3.57 12.40
C GLY A 49 1.18 2.85 12.60
N ASN A 50 0.06 3.39 12.12
CA ASN A 50 -1.21 2.65 12.12
C ASN A 50 -1.32 1.69 10.92
N TRP A 51 -2.24 0.74 11.06
CA TRP A 51 -2.56 -0.29 10.08
C TRP A 51 -3.79 0.07 9.26
N TYR A 52 -3.72 -0.19 7.97
CA TYR A 52 -4.76 0.09 6.98
C TYR A 52 -4.81 -1.06 5.96
N ASP A 53 -5.90 -1.20 5.23
CA ASP A 53 -5.95 -2.07 4.03
C ASP A 53 -5.86 -1.27 2.73
N THR A 54 -6.12 0.04 2.79
CA THR A 54 -6.17 0.95 1.65
C THR A 54 -5.42 2.23 1.98
N VAL A 55 -4.42 2.57 1.17
CA VAL A 55 -3.58 3.77 1.34
C VAL A 55 -3.52 4.55 0.03
N GLY A 56 -3.72 5.86 0.08
CA GLY A 56 -3.71 6.74 -1.10
C GLY A 56 -5.01 7.51 -1.26
N GLY A 57 -5.33 7.92 -2.49
CA GLY A 57 -6.45 8.83 -2.78
C GLY A 57 -6.07 10.32 -2.72
N PHE A 58 -4.78 10.61 -2.59
CA PHE A 58 -4.17 11.92 -2.66
C PHE A 58 -2.94 11.84 -3.57
N ASN A 59 -2.34 12.99 -3.91
CA ASN A 59 -1.09 12.97 -4.65
C ASN A 59 0.00 12.65 -3.65
N PHE A 60 0.60 11.46 -3.77
CA PHE A 60 1.82 11.16 -3.02
C PHE A 60 2.86 12.25 -3.33
N SER A 61 3.67 12.61 -2.32
CA SER A 61 4.87 13.39 -2.58
C SER A 61 5.78 12.63 -3.55
N ALA A 62 6.79 13.30 -4.10
CA ALA A 62 7.69 12.67 -5.08
C ALA A 62 8.34 11.38 -4.55
N SER A 63 8.41 11.24 -3.23
CA SER A 63 9.10 10.15 -2.53
C SER A 63 8.18 9.00 -2.09
N GLY A 64 6.88 9.10 -2.38
CA GLY A 64 5.92 8.02 -2.14
C GLY A 64 5.57 7.80 -0.67
N VAL A 65 4.91 6.68 -0.39
CA VAL A 65 4.59 6.21 0.97
C VAL A 65 5.15 4.81 1.14
N THR A 66 5.99 4.59 2.15
CA THR A 66 6.49 3.26 2.48
C THR A 66 5.51 2.58 3.42
N VAL A 67 5.07 1.39 3.03
CA VAL A 67 4.22 0.53 3.83
C VAL A 67 4.92 -0.77 4.18
N ARG A 68 4.58 -1.33 5.34
CA ARG A 68 5.12 -2.59 5.84
C ARG A 68 3.99 -3.58 6.11
N PHE A 69 4.17 -4.84 5.75
CA PHE A 69 3.20 -5.89 6.03
C PHE A 69 3.88 -7.25 6.17
N TRP A 70 3.14 -8.21 6.71
CA TRP A 70 3.67 -9.54 7.02
C TRP A 70 2.92 -10.62 6.24
N SER A 71 3.59 -11.34 5.35
CA SER A 71 2.99 -12.41 4.56
C SER A 71 3.03 -13.74 5.31
N ILE A 72 2.31 -13.85 6.43
CA ILE A 72 2.51 -14.93 7.41
C ILE A 72 1.50 -16.07 7.36
N ASP A 73 0.30 -15.85 6.81
CA ASP A 73 -0.82 -16.78 6.99
C ASP A 73 -1.06 -17.69 5.78
N PHE A 74 -0.84 -17.19 4.55
CA PHE A 74 -1.28 -17.87 3.33
C PHE A 74 -0.25 -17.79 2.20
N THR A 75 0.01 -18.94 1.56
CA THR A 75 0.62 -19.01 0.22
C THR A 75 -0.46 -18.81 -0.85
N GLY A 76 -0.07 -18.41 -2.06
CA GLY A 76 -1.01 -18.12 -3.15
C GLY A 76 -0.98 -16.66 -3.62
N GLY A 77 -1.84 -16.36 -4.59
CA GLY A 77 -2.00 -15.02 -5.15
C GLY A 77 -2.96 -14.17 -4.33
N ILE A 78 -2.55 -12.96 -3.97
CA ILE A 78 -3.42 -11.92 -3.42
C ILE A 78 -3.57 -10.78 -4.42
N LEU A 79 -4.72 -10.10 -4.39
CA LEU A 79 -4.93 -8.91 -5.21
C LEU A 79 -4.37 -7.67 -4.52
N ILE A 80 -3.71 -6.85 -5.32
CA ILE A 80 -3.43 -5.45 -5.02
C ILE A 80 -3.95 -4.60 -6.17
N HIS A 81 -4.74 -3.57 -5.90
CA HIS A 81 -5.38 -2.81 -6.96
C HIS A 81 -5.72 -1.39 -6.55
N CYS A 82 -6.04 -0.57 -7.54
CA CYS A 82 -6.64 0.72 -7.29
C CYS A 82 -8.08 0.53 -6.83
N HIS A 83 -8.46 1.14 -5.70
CA HIS A 83 -9.81 1.08 -5.17
C HIS A 83 -10.79 2.08 -5.85
N ILE A 84 -10.40 2.64 -7.00
CA ILE A 84 -11.32 3.29 -7.94
C ILE A 84 -11.80 2.18 -8.89
N LEU A 85 -13.03 1.70 -8.69
CA LEU A 85 -13.57 0.54 -9.41
C LEU A 85 -13.42 0.63 -10.93
N TYR A 86 -13.65 1.81 -11.51
CA TYR A 86 -13.51 2.01 -12.95
C TYR A 86 -12.08 1.78 -13.46
N HIS A 87 -11.06 2.06 -12.64
CA HIS A 87 -9.65 1.80 -12.94
C HIS A 87 -9.30 0.33 -12.71
N GLU A 88 -9.79 -0.28 -11.63
CA GLU A 88 -9.65 -1.71 -11.37
C GLU A 88 -10.20 -2.55 -12.54
N ASP A 89 -11.44 -2.31 -12.94
CA ASP A 89 -12.11 -2.99 -14.06
C ASP A 89 -11.38 -2.82 -15.40
N ARG A 90 -10.52 -1.80 -15.51
CA ARG A 90 -9.71 -1.49 -16.70
C ARG A 90 -8.27 -1.99 -16.60
N GLY A 91 -7.95 -2.75 -15.55
CA GLY A 91 -6.67 -3.43 -15.40
C GLY A 91 -5.69 -2.74 -14.47
N MET A 92 -6.11 -1.77 -13.66
CA MET A 92 -5.27 -1.24 -12.57
C MET A 92 -5.29 -2.17 -11.35
N LEU A 93 -4.91 -3.42 -11.58
CA LEU A 93 -4.83 -4.49 -10.61
C LEU A 93 -3.60 -5.35 -10.90
N ALA A 94 -3.04 -5.96 -9.86
CA ALA A 94 -1.96 -6.91 -9.94
C ALA A 94 -2.16 -8.04 -8.94
N VAL A 95 -1.59 -9.20 -9.26
CA VAL A 95 -1.52 -10.34 -8.34
C VAL A 95 -0.13 -10.38 -7.73
N ALA A 96 -0.06 -10.28 -6.41
CA ALA A 96 1.17 -10.55 -5.66
C ALA A 96 1.17 -12.01 -5.22
N GLN A 97 2.19 -12.76 -5.66
CA GLN A 97 2.31 -14.18 -5.34
C GLN A 97 3.14 -14.38 -4.06
N THR A 98 2.55 -15.06 -3.09
CA THR A 98 3.25 -15.64 -1.94
C THR A 98 3.61 -17.09 -2.26
N VAL A 99 4.88 -17.42 -2.10
CA VAL A 99 5.41 -18.78 -2.21
C VAL A 99 5.98 -19.22 -0.86
N GLU A 100 6.27 -20.51 -0.68
CA GLU A 100 6.99 -21.00 0.51
C GLU A 100 8.39 -20.37 0.64
#